data_AF-A0A3D2MQS5-F1
#
_entry.id   AF-A0A3D2MQS5-F1
#
_cell.length_a   1.000
_cell.length_b   1.000
_cell.length_c   1.000
_cell.angle_alpha   90.00
_cell.angle_beta   90.00
_cell.angle_gamma   90.00
#
_symmetry.space_group_name_H-M   'P 1'
#
loop_
_entity.id
_entity.type
_entity.pdbx_description
1 polymer ?
#
loop_
_entity_poly.entity_id
_entity_poly.type
_entity_poly.pdbx_seq_one_letter_code
_entity_poly.pdbx_strand_id
1 'polypeptide(L)'
;MPRMSMQAERPKSVRTKRQPPGISSDVILPGKLWPESVHGFPLLPDEQPVTTMRDSLYDLIPFGPREEKLIGTAAFLRLQKVKQLGFVYRIWPGATHTRYEHSLGCYHLAVRALRALLQRGEDGGLADISISSVQTLVVAALLHDIGHYPFSHTIEELGYPIAPHEKVGRSIIESGEIAAILEREYHLSPERVADFIDPPKTRALPPDDELLGHLLSGALDVDKLDYLPRDARACNVPYGGVDVERLLGSLRIHPNVNGQRRIVVTHKGISPLHSLLHARQEMFDNIYWHHTSRAFQVMLMRAVQEALLAG
;
A
#
# COMPACT_ATOMS: atom_id res chain seq x y z
N MET A 1 61.91 6.04 65.85
CA MET A 1 61.29 6.02 64.51
C MET A 1 60.45 4.75 64.40
N PRO A 2 59.12 4.86 64.37
CA PRO A 2 58.22 3.71 64.53
C PRO A 2 57.82 3.08 63.18
N ARG A 3 57.47 1.79 63.26
CA ARG A 3 56.92 0.93 62.18
C ARG A 3 55.63 1.52 61.61
N MET A 4 55.47 1.49 60.28
CA MET A 4 54.17 1.57 59.62
C MET A 4 53.94 0.33 58.75
N SER A 5 52.80 -0.30 59.01
CA SER A 5 52.25 -1.51 58.41
C SER A 5 51.86 -1.31 56.95
N MET A 6 52.22 -2.26 56.09
CA MET A 6 51.64 -2.42 54.76
C MET A 6 50.17 -2.86 54.87
N GLN A 7 49.25 -2.06 54.34
CA GLN A 7 47.92 -2.52 53.96
C GLN A 7 47.92 -2.74 52.44
N ALA A 8 47.57 -3.97 52.03
CA ALA A 8 47.38 -4.32 50.63
C ALA A 8 45.97 -3.87 50.19
N GLU A 9 45.89 -2.92 49.25
CA GLU A 9 44.64 -2.59 48.57
C GLU A 9 44.29 -3.68 47.54
N ARG A 10 43.09 -4.26 47.68
CA ARG A 10 42.51 -5.18 46.69
C ARG A 10 42.04 -4.39 45.46
N PRO A 11 42.20 -4.90 44.23
CA PRO A 11 41.68 -4.22 43.05
C PRO A 11 40.14 -4.25 43.07
N LYS A 12 39.51 -3.07 42.93
CA LYS A 12 38.07 -2.93 42.77
C LYS A 12 37.64 -3.64 41.48
N SER A 13 36.78 -4.65 41.59
CA SER A 13 36.20 -5.30 40.42
C SER A 13 35.31 -4.30 39.67
N VAL A 14 35.68 -4.01 38.42
CA VAL A 14 34.82 -3.30 37.49
C VAL A 14 33.70 -4.27 37.13
N ARG A 15 32.54 -4.11 37.78
CA ARG A 15 31.29 -4.72 37.31
C ARG A 15 30.97 -4.11 35.95
N THR A 16 31.36 -4.80 34.88
CA THR A 16 30.76 -4.62 33.56
C THR A 16 29.27 -4.88 33.72
N LYS A 17 28.47 -3.81 33.71
CA LYS A 17 27.02 -3.90 33.53
C LYS A 17 26.79 -4.57 32.18
N ARG A 18 26.44 -5.86 32.17
CA ARG A 18 25.84 -6.48 31.00
C ARG A 18 24.58 -5.71 30.69
N GLN A 19 24.56 -4.98 29.57
CA GLN A 19 23.32 -4.51 28.98
C GLN A 19 22.46 -5.75 28.67
N PRO A 20 21.17 -5.77 29.04
CA PRO A 20 20.26 -6.80 28.57
C PRO A 20 20.15 -6.70 27.03
N PRO A 21 19.92 -7.81 26.32
CA PRO A 21 19.76 -7.77 24.87
C PRO A 21 18.60 -6.83 24.53
N GLY A 22 18.86 -5.87 23.65
CA GLY A 22 17.88 -4.89 23.22
C GLY A 22 16.72 -5.58 22.52
N ILE A 23 15.55 -5.58 23.18
CA ILE A 23 14.28 -5.76 22.50
C ILE A 23 14.09 -4.47 21.70
N SER A 24 14.44 -4.50 20.41
CA SER A 24 13.87 -3.52 19.49
C SER A 24 12.36 -3.71 19.55
N SER A 25 11.66 -2.82 20.23
CA SER A 25 10.21 -2.88 20.29
C SER A 25 9.69 -2.77 18.85
N ASP A 26 8.93 -3.75 18.37
CA ASP A 26 8.31 -3.78 17.02
C ASP A 26 7.18 -2.73 16.88
N VAL A 27 7.24 -1.64 17.63
CA VAL A 27 6.26 -0.56 17.70
C VAL A 27 6.96 0.79 17.59
N ILE A 28 6.28 1.75 16.97
CA ILE A 28 6.75 3.13 16.83
C ILE A 28 6.68 3.81 18.21
N LEU A 29 7.85 4.16 18.75
CA LEU A 29 7.96 4.78 20.07
C LEU A 29 7.46 6.23 20.08
N PRO A 30 6.73 6.67 21.12
CA PRO A 30 6.29 8.05 21.26
C PRO A 30 7.49 9.04 21.25
N GLY A 31 7.32 10.17 20.56
CA GLY A 31 8.34 11.22 20.46
C GLY A 31 9.57 10.92 19.57
N LYS A 32 9.75 9.67 19.09
CA LYS A 32 10.74 9.37 18.04
C LYS A 32 10.07 9.52 16.67
N LEU A 33 10.34 10.63 15.99
CA LEU A 33 9.92 10.86 14.59
C LEU A 33 10.54 9.86 13.60
N TRP A 34 11.62 9.19 14.01
CA TRP A 34 12.36 8.22 13.22
C TRP A 34 12.72 7.03 14.12
N PRO A 35 12.08 5.85 13.97
CA PRO A 35 12.64 4.65 14.57
C PRO A 35 14.01 4.35 13.95
N GLU A 36 14.86 3.68 14.72
CA GLU A 36 16.10 3.11 14.21
C GLU A 36 15.80 2.18 13.02
N SER A 37 16.78 1.98 12.13
CA SER A 37 16.62 1.13 10.94
C SER A 37 16.06 -0.25 11.32
N VAL A 38 15.02 -0.69 10.60
CA VAL A 38 14.33 -1.96 10.79
C VAL A 38 15.03 -3.00 9.93
N HIS A 39 15.69 -3.96 10.56
CA HIS A 39 16.50 -4.98 9.86
C HIS A 39 17.54 -4.38 8.89
N GLY A 40 18.09 -3.20 9.21
CA GLY A 40 19.06 -2.50 8.37
C GLY A 40 18.48 -1.65 7.24
N PHE A 41 17.15 -1.50 7.17
CA PHE A 41 16.45 -0.66 6.20
C PHE A 41 15.70 0.50 6.90
N PRO A 42 15.45 1.62 6.21
CA PRO A 42 14.60 2.68 6.77
C PRO A 42 13.17 2.19 7.03
N LEU A 43 12.43 2.90 7.89
CA LEU A 43 11.02 2.60 8.13
C LEU A 43 10.22 2.79 6.84
N LEU A 44 10.36 3.99 6.24
CA LEU A 44 9.76 4.31 4.96
C LEU A 44 10.82 4.25 3.85
N PRO A 45 10.49 3.66 2.70
CA PRO A 45 11.46 3.43 1.61
C PRO A 45 11.97 4.73 0.96
N ASP A 46 11.22 5.83 1.09
CA ASP A 46 11.58 7.14 0.54
C ASP A 46 12.55 7.95 1.43
N GLU A 47 13.00 7.40 2.56
CA GLU A 47 14.05 7.99 3.41
C GLU A 47 15.45 7.77 2.83
N GLN A 48 15.68 6.61 2.20
CA GLN A 48 16.96 6.25 1.57
C GLN A 48 16.72 5.54 0.23
N PRO A 49 16.22 6.26 -0.78
CA PRO A 49 15.96 5.67 -2.08
C PRO A 49 17.27 5.27 -2.77
N VAL A 50 17.25 4.11 -3.42
CA VAL A 50 18.35 3.64 -4.29
C VAL A 50 18.10 3.99 -5.76
N THR A 51 16.84 4.20 -6.13
CA THR A 51 16.43 4.58 -7.47
C THR A 51 15.14 5.40 -7.45
N THR A 52 14.83 6.05 -8.56
CA THR A 52 13.58 6.79 -8.78
C THR A 52 13.00 6.44 -10.15
N MET A 53 11.67 6.35 -10.24
CA MET A 53 10.97 6.20 -11.52
C MET A 53 10.18 7.46 -11.84
N ARG A 54 10.18 7.81 -13.14
CA ARG A 54 9.38 8.93 -13.61
C ARG A 54 7.92 8.52 -13.77
N ASP A 55 7.01 9.23 -13.11
CA ASP A 55 5.57 9.00 -13.16
C ASP A 55 4.82 10.22 -13.71
N SER A 56 3.73 9.97 -14.43
CA SER A 56 2.99 11.03 -15.12
C SER A 56 2.15 11.93 -14.19
N LEU A 57 1.85 11.47 -12.97
CA LEU A 57 1.17 12.23 -11.94
C LEU A 57 2.13 12.80 -10.90
N TYR A 58 3.09 12.00 -10.43
CA TYR A 58 3.90 12.32 -9.26
C TYR A 58 5.33 12.81 -9.58
N ASP A 59 5.68 12.89 -10.87
CA ASP A 59 7.02 13.17 -11.39
C ASP A 59 8.07 12.14 -10.95
N LEU A 60 8.48 12.07 -9.69
CA LEU A 60 9.49 11.14 -9.21
C LEU A 60 8.96 10.27 -8.07
N ILE A 61 8.86 8.96 -8.32
CA ILE A 61 8.54 7.97 -7.29
C ILE A 61 9.84 7.32 -6.80
N PRO A 62 10.22 7.49 -5.51
CA PRO A 62 11.40 6.86 -4.92
C PRO A 62 11.16 5.40 -4.52
N PHE A 63 12.17 4.55 -4.73
CA PHE A 63 12.17 3.15 -4.31
C PHE A 63 13.40 2.81 -3.49
N GLY A 64 13.17 2.05 -2.42
CA GLY A 64 14.23 1.42 -1.66
C GLY A 64 14.72 0.12 -2.31
N PRO A 65 15.79 -0.47 -1.78
CA PRO A 65 16.39 -1.69 -2.34
C PRO A 65 15.48 -2.92 -2.26
N ARG A 66 14.52 -2.93 -1.33
CA ARG A 66 13.58 -4.05 -1.19
C ARG A 66 12.43 -3.93 -2.21
N GLU A 67 11.95 -2.72 -2.44
CA GLU A 67 10.89 -2.44 -3.42
C GLU A 67 11.37 -2.73 -4.84
N GLU A 68 12.63 -2.41 -5.16
CA GLU A 68 13.24 -2.73 -6.45
C GLU A 68 13.20 -4.25 -6.76
N LYS A 69 13.44 -5.09 -5.74
CA LYS A 69 13.36 -6.56 -5.89
C LYS A 69 11.94 -7.02 -6.24
N LEU A 70 10.91 -6.48 -5.57
CA LEU A 70 9.51 -6.81 -5.86
C LEU A 70 9.10 -6.34 -7.26
N ILE A 71 9.46 -5.10 -7.62
CA ILE A 71 9.13 -4.51 -8.92
C ILE A 71 9.82 -5.23 -10.07
N GLY A 72 11.03 -5.76 -9.84
CA GLY A 72 11.81 -6.51 -10.81
C GLY A 72 11.29 -7.92 -11.10
N THR A 73 10.34 -8.44 -10.33
CA THR A 73 9.79 -9.80 -10.55
C THR A 73 8.98 -9.89 -11.84
N ALA A 74 8.97 -11.07 -12.45
CA ALA A 74 8.17 -11.32 -13.66
C ALA A 74 6.66 -11.12 -13.40
N ALA A 75 6.19 -11.44 -12.19
CA ALA A 75 4.81 -11.27 -11.78
C ALA A 75 4.40 -9.79 -11.76
N PHE A 76 5.25 -8.90 -11.25
CA PHE A 76 4.98 -7.47 -11.21
C PHE A 76 5.15 -6.82 -12.59
N LEU A 77 6.22 -7.13 -13.31
CA LEU A 77 6.47 -6.59 -14.66
C LEU A 77 5.38 -6.98 -15.67
N ARG A 78 4.65 -8.09 -15.45
CA ARG A 78 3.46 -8.45 -16.23
C ARG A 78 2.42 -7.32 -16.27
N LEU A 79 2.28 -6.55 -15.20
CA LEU A 79 1.28 -5.48 -15.11
C LEU A 79 1.47 -4.39 -16.18
N GLN A 80 2.68 -4.24 -16.76
CA GLN A 80 2.94 -3.33 -17.88
C GLN A 80 2.14 -3.70 -19.14
N LYS A 81 1.59 -4.92 -19.20
CA LYS A 81 0.78 -5.41 -20.33
C LYS A 81 -0.71 -5.41 -20.02
N VAL A 82 -1.11 -5.04 -18.79
CA VAL A 82 -2.50 -5.03 -18.34
C VAL A 82 -2.98 -3.58 -18.25
N LYS A 83 -3.89 -3.19 -19.15
CA LYS A 83 -4.48 -1.85 -19.15
C LYS A 83 -5.34 -1.64 -17.91
N GLN A 84 -5.23 -0.47 -17.30
CA GLN A 84 -6.06 -0.10 -16.13
C GLN A 84 -7.54 -0.13 -16.50
N LEU A 85 -7.91 0.53 -17.61
CA LEU A 85 -9.31 0.80 -17.96
C LEU A 85 -9.90 -0.13 -19.03
N GLY A 86 -9.32 -1.32 -19.24
CA GLY A 86 -9.88 -2.31 -20.16
C GLY A 86 -10.09 -1.77 -21.58
N PHE A 87 -11.36 -1.63 -22.01
CA PHE A 87 -11.73 -1.14 -23.34
C PHE A 87 -11.90 0.38 -23.46
N VAL A 88 -11.75 1.16 -22.38
CA VAL A 88 -11.94 2.62 -22.41
C VAL A 88 -11.04 3.29 -23.45
N TYR A 89 -9.85 2.75 -23.73
CA TYR A 89 -8.95 3.26 -24.78
C TYR A 89 -9.56 3.29 -26.19
N ARG A 90 -10.65 2.54 -26.44
CA ARG A 90 -11.39 2.56 -27.71
C ARG A 90 -12.24 3.82 -27.89
N ILE A 91 -12.50 4.55 -26.81
CA ILE A 91 -13.27 5.79 -26.79
C ILE A 91 -12.36 6.98 -26.47
N TRP A 92 -11.43 6.80 -25.50
CA TRP A 92 -10.39 7.76 -25.16
C TRP A 92 -9.02 7.18 -25.51
N PRO A 93 -8.44 7.46 -26.70
CA PRO A 93 -7.19 6.84 -27.13
C PRO A 93 -6.00 7.03 -26.20
N GLY A 94 -6.01 8.04 -25.32
CA GLY A 94 -4.98 8.27 -24.29
C GLY A 94 -5.07 7.35 -23.07
N ALA A 95 -6.20 6.66 -22.86
CA ALA A 95 -6.44 5.75 -21.73
C ALA A 95 -5.71 4.39 -21.89
N THR A 96 -4.43 4.43 -22.23
CA THR A 96 -3.57 3.25 -22.47
C THR A 96 -2.68 2.90 -21.29
N HIS A 97 -2.77 3.68 -20.20
CA HIS A 97 -2.04 3.44 -18.96
C HIS A 97 -2.37 2.07 -18.36
N THR A 98 -1.45 1.58 -17.55
CA THR A 98 -1.39 0.18 -17.13
C THR A 98 -1.51 0.04 -15.62
N ARG A 99 -1.81 -1.16 -15.16
CA ARG A 99 -1.84 -1.48 -13.72
C ARG A 99 -0.47 -1.33 -13.06
N TYR A 100 0.60 -1.40 -13.85
CA TYR A 100 1.97 -1.20 -13.37
C TYR A 100 2.17 0.20 -12.78
N GLU A 101 1.90 1.25 -13.56
CA GLU A 101 2.10 2.63 -13.08
C GLU A 101 1.09 3.03 -11.99
N HIS A 102 -0.14 2.48 -12.04
CA HIS A 102 -1.11 2.61 -10.96
C HIS A 102 -0.61 1.99 -9.65
N SER A 103 -0.10 0.75 -9.68
CA SER A 103 0.48 0.08 -8.50
C SER A 103 1.64 0.86 -7.88
N LEU A 104 2.52 1.43 -8.73
CA LEU A 104 3.60 2.30 -8.25
C LEU A 104 3.06 3.57 -7.59
N GLY A 105 2.00 4.15 -8.15
CA GLY A 105 1.31 5.31 -7.60
C GLY A 105 0.64 5.04 -6.24
N CYS A 106 -0.07 3.92 -6.11
CA CYS A 106 -0.67 3.51 -4.83
C CYS A 106 0.38 3.27 -3.75
N TYR A 107 1.50 2.62 -4.09
CA TYR A 107 2.66 2.51 -3.22
C TYR A 107 3.16 3.90 -2.78
N HIS A 108 3.36 4.82 -3.74
CA HIS A 108 3.85 6.17 -3.46
C HIS A 108 2.92 6.91 -2.48
N LEU A 109 1.61 6.85 -2.73
CA LEU A 109 0.62 7.48 -1.87
C LEU A 109 0.52 6.82 -0.49
N ALA A 110 0.70 5.50 -0.38
CA ALA A 110 0.74 4.80 0.91
C ALA A 110 1.91 5.28 1.77
N VAL A 111 3.11 5.37 1.19
CA VAL A 111 4.30 5.90 1.85
C VAL A 111 4.07 7.34 2.33
N ARG A 112 3.42 8.18 1.50
CA ARG A 112 3.10 9.56 1.86
C ARG A 112 2.03 9.70 2.93
N ALA A 113 1.00 8.85 2.89
CA ALA A 113 -0.03 8.78 3.93
C ALA A 113 0.61 8.42 5.28
N LEU A 114 1.46 7.39 5.29
CA LEU A 114 2.22 6.99 6.47
C LEU A 114 3.14 8.11 6.97
N ARG A 115 3.84 8.81 6.06
CA ARG A 115 4.68 9.96 6.41
C ARG A 115 3.86 11.09 7.05
N ALA A 116 2.70 11.42 6.50
CA ALA A 116 1.81 12.42 7.09
C ALA A 116 1.34 12.02 8.49
N LEU A 117 1.02 10.74 8.71
CA LEU A 117 0.67 10.21 10.03
C LEU A 117 1.87 10.18 11.00
N LEU A 118 3.08 9.87 10.55
CA LEU A 118 4.29 9.95 11.37
C LEU A 118 4.53 11.37 11.89
N GLN A 119 4.36 12.37 11.02
CA GLN A 119 4.54 13.79 11.37
C GLN A 119 3.54 14.29 12.43
N ARG A 120 2.42 13.59 12.64
CA ARG A 120 1.46 13.88 13.72
C ARG A 120 1.97 13.46 15.10
N GLY A 121 2.90 12.50 15.16
CA GLY A 121 3.41 11.95 16.43
C GLY A 121 2.29 11.43 17.33
N GLU A 122 2.26 11.90 18.58
CA GLU A 122 1.23 11.52 19.57
C GLU A 122 -0.14 12.16 19.30
N ASP A 123 -0.22 13.20 18.45
CA ASP A 123 -1.46 13.90 18.12
C ASP A 123 -2.26 13.17 17.02
N GLY A 124 -2.53 11.88 17.25
CA GLY A 124 -3.20 11.00 16.31
C GLY A 124 -2.33 10.60 15.11
N GLY A 125 -1.04 10.35 15.35
CA GLY A 125 -0.13 9.72 14.40
C GLY A 125 -0.01 8.22 14.60
N LEU A 126 1.12 7.65 14.15
CA LEU A 126 1.41 6.21 14.22
C LEU A 126 2.04 5.76 15.55
N ALA A 127 1.97 6.56 16.62
CA ALA A 127 2.49 6.13 17.92
C ALA A 127 1.83 4.82 18.36
N ASP A 128 2.64 3.89 18.89
CA ASP A 128 2.25 2.54 19.32
C ASP A 128 1.71 1.63 18.21
N ILE A 129 1.82 2.01 16.94
CA ILE A 129 1.52 1.14 15.79
C ILE A 129 2.72 0.23 15.51
N SER A 130 2.45 -1.03 15.19
CA SER A 130 3.48 -1.98 14.81
C SER A 130 4.23 -1.54 13.54
N ILE A 131 5.56 -1.61 13.62
CA ILE A 131 6.43 -1.35 12.48
C ILE A 131 6.19 -2.36 11.36
N SER A 132 6.03 -3.65 11.72
CA SER A 132 5.70 -4.68 10.74
C SER A 132 4.34 -4.43 10.05
N SER A 133 3.34 -3.85 10.72
CA SER A 133 2.08 -3.42 10.08
C SER A 133 2.27 -2.29 9.08
N VAL A 134 3.13 -1.31 9.41
CA VAL A 134 3.48 -0.22 8.48
C VAL A 134 4.16 -0.77 7.23
N GLN A 135 5.14 -1.68 7.39
CA GLN A 135 5.81 -2.31 6.25
C GLN A 135 4.87 -3.20 5.44
N THR A 136 3.96 -3.92 6.09
CA THR A 136 2.94 -4.74 5.43
C THR A 136 2.02 -3.88 4.56
N LEU A 137 1.56 -2.72 5.05
CA LEU A 137 0.75 -1.79 4.24
C LEU A 137 1.49 -1.29 3.00
N VAL A 138 2.77 -0.89 3.14
CA VAL A 138 3.58 -0.39 1.99
C VAL A 138 3.68 -1.45 0.90
N VAL A 139 4.00 -2.69 1.29
CA VAL A 139 4.10 -3.83 0.36
C VAL A 139 2.74 -4.19 -0.22
N ALA A 140 1.70 -4.25 0.61
CA ALA A 140 0.35 -4.55 0.15
C ALA A 140 -0.14 -3.50 -0.86
N ALA A 141 0.13 -2.20 -0.64
CA ALA A 141 -0.22 -1.15 -1.58
C ALA A 141 0.50 -1.29 -2.93
N LEU A 142 1.77 -1.71 -2.93
CA LEU A 142 2.50 -2.02 -4.14
C LEU A 142 1.90 -3.22 -4.87
N LEU A 143 1.51 -4.28 -4.15
CA LEU A 143 1.10 -5.55 -4.73
C LEU A 143 -0.42 -5.71 -4.91
N HIS A 144 -1.25 -4.74 -4.48
CA HIS A 144 -2.71 -4.90 -4.40
C HIS A 144 -3.34 -5.33 -5.72
N ASP A 145 -2.77 -4.85 -6.83
CA ASP A 145 -3.26 -5.05 -8.17
C ASP A 145 -2.57 -6.22 -8.91
N ILE A 146 -1.65 -6.95 -8.26
CA ILE A 146 -0.82 -7.99 -8.90
C ILE A 146 -1.65 -9.15 -9.47
N GLY A 147 -2.84 -9.38 -8.91
CA GLY A 147 -3.76 -10.43 -9.33
C GLY A 147 -4.47 -10.16 -10.65
N HIS A 148 -4.48 -8.92 -11.14
CA HIS A 148 -5.21 -8.58 -12.35
C HIS A 148 -4.59 -9.21 -13.60
N TYR A 149 -5.45 -9.85 -14.37
CA TYR A 149 -5.20 -10.35 -15.72
C TYR A 149 -5.92 -9.45 -16.76
N PRO A 150 -5.65 -9.60 -18.07
CA PRO A 150 -6.28 -8.76 -19.08
C PRO A 150 -7.80 -8.77 -18.97
N PHE A 151 -8.40 -7.57 -18.84
CA PHE A 151 -9.85 -7.36 -18.70
C PHE A 151 -10.50 -8.07 -17.51
N SER A 152 -9.78 -8.28 -16.41
CA SER A 152 -10.26 -9.13 -15.32
C SER A 152 -11.62 -8.71 -14.76
N HIS A 153 -11.87 -7.43 -14.45
CA HIS A 153 -13.19 -6.97 -13.97
C HIS A 153 -14.34 -7.40 -14.90
N THR A 154 -14.14 -7.36 -16.21
CA THR A 154 -15.15 -7.79 -17.19
C THR A 154 -15.33 -9.30 -17.20
N ILE A 155 -14.23 -10.06 -17.15
CA ILE A 155 -14.29 -11.52 -17.22
C ILE A 155 -14.83 -12.11 -15.92
N GLU A 156 -14.52 -11.49 -14.77
CA GLU A 156 -14.99 -11.88 -13.44
C GLU A 156 -16.51 -11.75 -13.28
N GLU A 157 -17.19 -10.88 -14.04
CA GLU A 157 -18.66 -10.79 -14.07
C GLU A 157 -19.32 -12.11 -14.50
N LEU A 158 -18.61 -13.01 -15.21
CA LEU A 158 -19.11 -14.34 -15.56
C LEU A 158 -19.25 -15.28 -14.35
N GLY A 159 -18.55 -15.01 -13.25
CA GLY A 159 -18.54 -15.87 -12.07
C GLY A 159 -17.83 -17.21 -12.30
N TYR A 160 -18.19 -18.22 -11.51
CA TYR A 160 -17.54 -19.53 -11.55
C TYR A 160 -17.53 -20.13 -12.98
N PRO A 161 -16.39 -20.68 -13.47
CA PRO A 161 -15.16 -21.02 -12.74
C PRO A 161 -14.08 -19.93 -12.70
N ILE A 162 -14.38 -18.70 -13.12
CA ILE A 162 -13.41 -17.61 -13.14
C ILE A 162 -13.03 -17.19 -11.72
N ALA A 163 -11.73 -17.14 -11.44
CA ALA A 163 -11.21 -16.65 -10.17
C ALA A 163 -11.21 -15.10 -10.16
N PRO A 164 -11.71 -14.47 -9.08
CA PRO A 164 -11.53 -13.03 -8.84
C PRO A 164 -10.05 -12.66 -8.78
N HIS A 165 -9.71 -11.45 -9.25
CA HIS A 165 -8.33 -10.97 -9.25
C HIS A 165 -7.73 -10.94 -7.85
N GLU A 166 -8.50 -10.68 -6.79
CA GLU A 166 -7.98 -10.67 -5.41
C GLU A 166 -7.46 -12.05 -5.00
N LYS A 167 -8.17 -13.13 -5.38
CA LYS A 167 -7.73 -14.51 -5.13
C LYS A 167 -6.50 -14.89 -5.95
N VAL A 168 -6.45 -14.44 -7.21
CA VAL A 168 -5.27 -14.62 -8.07
C VAL A 168 -4.07 -13.88 -7.46
N GLY A 169 -4.30 -12.66 -6.95
CA GLY A 169 -3.31 -11.84 -6.26
C GLY A 169 -2.75 -12.53 -5.03
N ARG A 170 -3.63 -13.03 -4.15
CA ARG A 170 -3.23 -13.89 -3.02
C ARG A 170 -2.34 -15.04 -3.47
N SER A 171 -2.77 -15.82 -4.48
CA SER A 171 -1.99 -16.97 -4.95
C SER A 171 -0.61 -16.59 -5.47
N ILE A 172 -0.47 -15.42 -6.10
CA ILE A 172 0.83 -14.91 -6.57
C ILE A 172 1.70 -14.46 -5.39
N ILE A 173 1.11 -13.81 -4.38
CA ILE A 173 1.83 -13.31 -3.21
C ILE A 173 2.33 -14.45 -2.33
N GLU A 174 1.50 -15.47 -2.11
CA GLU A 174 1.80 -16.62 -1.25
C GLU A 174 2.71 -17.67 -1.91
N SER A 175 3.18 -17.44 -3.14
CA SER A 175 4.01 -18.41 -3.85
C SER A 175 5.17 -17.78 -4.64
N GLY A 176 6.12 -18.64 -5.04
CA GLY A 176 7.19 -18.30 -5.96
C GLY A 176 8.16 -17.22 -5.45
N GLU A 177 8.61 -16.37 -6.38
CA GLU A 177 9.62 -15.35 -6.14
C GLU A 177 9.14 -14.25 -5.18
N ILE A 178 7.87 -13.84 -5.28
CA ILE A 178 7.28 -12.83 -4.39
C ILE A 178 7.33 -13.29 -2.94
N ALA A 179 6.78 -14.48 -2.64
CA ALA A 179 6.82 -15.04 -1.29
C ALA A 179 8.25 -15.10 -0.72
N ALA A 180 9.21 -15.57 -1.53
CA ALA A 180 10.61 -15.64 -1.12
C ALA A 180 11.23 -14.28 -0.80
N ILE A 181 10.88 -13.22 -1.55
CA ILE A 181 11.33 -11.85 -1.26
C ILE A 181 10.70 -11.34 0.04
N LEU A 182 9.40 -11.56 0.25
CA LEU A 182 8.71 -11.13 1.47
C LEU A 182 9.33 -11.73 2.74
N GLU A 183 9.64 -13.02 2.71
CA GLU A 183 10.23 -13.72 3.85
C GLU A 183 11.70 -13.31 4.10
N ARG A 184 12.49 -13.15 3.03
CA ARG A 184 13.94 -12.92 3.15
C ARG A 184 14.33 -11.47 3.36
N GLU A 185 13.64 -10.55 2.68
CA GLU A 185 14.01 -9.13 2.63
C GLU A 185 13.15 -8.27 3.56
N TYR A 186 11.88 -8.63 3.72
CA TYR A 186 10.94 -7.92 4.58
C TYR A 186 10.72 -8.60 5.92
N HIS A 187 11.05 -9.89 6.05
CA HIS A 187 10.68 -10.72 7.20
C HIS A 187 9.18 -10.70 7.50
N LEU A 188 8.37 -10.60 6.44
CA LEU A 188 6.91 -10.60 6.50
C LEU A 188 6.36 -11.93 6.04
N SER A 189 5.25 -12.36 6.67
CA SER A 189 4.47 -13.50 6.19
C SER A 189 3.77 -13.14 4.88
N PRO A 190 3.93 -13.93 3.80
CA PRO A 190 3.20 -13.74 2.55
C PRO A 190 1.67 -13.75 2.75
N GLU A 191 1.16 -14.64 3.61
CA GLU A 191 -0.27 -14.71 3.95
C GLU A 191 -0.75 -13.39 4.56
N ARG A 192 0.04 -12.81 5.48
CA ARG A 192 -0.30 -11.53 6.13
C ARG A 192 -0.33 -10.37 5.14
N VAL A 193 0.52 -10.37 4.12
CA VAL A 193 0.46 -9.38 3.04
C VAL A 193 -0.77 -9.60 2.18
N ALA A 194 -1.07 -10.85 1.81
CA ALA A 194 -2.24 -11.20 1.01
C ALA A 194 -3.57 -10.87 1.73
N ASP A 195 -3.61 -10.92 3.05
CA ASP A 195 -4.76 -10.55 3.87
C ASP A 195 -5.22 -9.10 3.71
N PHE A 196 -4.32 -8.17 3.32
CA PHE A 196 -4.72 -6.79 3.02
C PHE A 196 -5.52 -6.67 1.72
N ILE A 197 -5.42 -7.66 0.82
CA ILE A 197 -5.97 -7.64 -0.52
C ILE A 197 -7.21 -8.53 -0.61
N ASP A 198 -7.11 -9.76 -0.09
CA ASP A 198 -8.21 -10.73 -0.03
C ASP A 198 -8.44 -11.13 1.45
N PRO A 199 -9.04 -10.29 2.29
CA PRO A 199 -9.11 -10.57 3.72
C PRO A 199 -9.86 -11.88 4.06
N PRO A 200 -9.39 -12.65 5.06
CA PRO A 200 -10.01 -13.91 5.44
C PRO A 200 -11.39 -13.69 6.07
N LYS A 201 -12.35 -14.55 5.73
CA LYS A 201 -13.73 -14.47 6.27
C LYS A 201 -13.89 -15.13 7.64
N THR A 202 -12.93 -15.95 8.05
CA THR A 202 -13.03 -16.83 9.23
C THR A 202 -12.24 -16.33 10.43
N ARG A 203 -11.35 -15.35 10.24
CA ARG A 203 -10.54 -14.76 11.32
C ARG A 203 -10.45 -13.25 11.18
N ALA A 204 -10.34 -12.56 12.31
CA ALA A 204 -10.02 -11.14 12.32
C ALA A 204 -8.55 -10.91 11.96
N LEU A 205 -8.26 -9.74 11.39
CA LEU A 205 -6.89 -9.27 11.19
C LEU A 205 -6.33 -8.73 12.52
N PRO A 206 -5.00 -8.65 12.67
CA PRO A 206 -4.39 -7.89 13.76
C PRO A 206 -4.93 -6.45 13.79
N PRO A 207 -5.17 -5.84 14.97
CA PRO A 207 -5.82 -4.53 15.05
C PRO A 207 -5.12 -3.41 14.26
N ASP A 208 -3.78 -3.40 14.23
CA ASP A 208 -3.01 -2.43 13.47
C ASP A 208 -3.10 -2.68 11.95
N ASP A 209 -3.18 -3.95 11.54
CA ASP A 209 -3.37 -4.33 10.13
C ASP A 209 -4.78 -3.95 9.66
N GLU A 210 -5.81 -4.19 10.47
CA GLU A 210 -7.18 -3.75 10.18
C GLU A 210 -7.26 -2.22 10.09
N LEU A 211 -6.62 -1.50 11.02
CA LEU A 211 -6.60 -0.04 11.00
C LEU A 211 -5.94 0.50 9.72
N LEU A 212 -4.73 0.02 9.41
CA LEU A 212 -3.95 0.46 8.26
C LEU A 212 -4.52 -0.03 6.93
N GLY A 213 -5.18 -1.20 6.91
CA GLY A 213 -5.86 -1.74 5.74
C GLY A 213 -6.91 -0.78 5.17
N HIS A 214 -7.53 0.06 6.00
CA HIS A 214 -8.45 1.11 5.53
C HIS A 214 -7.79 2.19 4.66
N LEU A 215 -6.46 2.35 4.72
CA LEU A 215 -5.72 3.24 3.79
C LEU A 215 -5.56 2.62 2.41
N LEU A 216 -5.69 1.30 2.27
CA LEU A 216 -5.59 0.59 1.00
C LEU A 216 -6.98 0.27 0.42
N SER A 217 -7.91 -0.14 1.28
CA SER A 217 -9.29 -0.47 0.90
C SER A 217 -10.28 0.11 1.91
N GLY A 218 -10.93 1.21 1.52
CA GLY A 218 -11.84 1.97 2.35
C GLY A 218 -12.65 3.02 1.58
N ALA A 219 -13.32 3.90 2.32
CA ALA A 219 -14.00 5.06 1.72
C ALA A 219 -13.01 6.12 1.22
N LEU A 220 -11.86 6.20 1.91
CA LEU A 220 -10.72 7.05 1.59
C LEU A 220 -9.48 6.17 1.59
N ASP A 221 -9.04 5.75 0.41
CA ASP A 221 -7.85 4.93 0.23
C ASP A 221 -6.94 5.45 -0.89
N VAL A 222 -5.70 4.99 -0.85
CA VAL A 222 -4.65 5.38 -1.80
C VAL A 222 -4.89 4.85 -3.20
N ASP A 223 -5.66 3.77 -3.34
CA ASP A 223 -6.14 3.25 -4.62
C ASP A 223 -6.98 4.32 -5.35
N LYS A 224 -8.04 4.83 -4.71
CA LYS A 224 -8.89 5.89 -5.25
C LYS A 224 -8.15 7.18 -5.51
N LEU A 225 -7.20 7.52 -4.63
CA LEU A 225 -6.41 8.73 -4.75
C LEU A 225 -5.40 8.67 -5.90
N ASP A 226 -5.02 7.48 -6.36
CA ASP A 226 -4.23 7.33 -7.58
C ASP A 226 -5.13 7.23 -8.81
N TYR A 227 -6.06 6.27 -8.85
CA TYR A 227 -6.74 5.95 -10.11
C TYR A 227 -7.58 7.13 -10.62
N LEU A 228 -8.27 7.88 -9.75
CA LEU A 228 -9.15 8.97 -10.20
C LEU A 228 -8.39 10.06 -10.97
N PRO A 229 -7.34 10.70 -10.41
CA PRO A 229 -6.56 11.68 -11.17
C PRO A 229 -5.78 11.04 -12.33
N ARG A 230 -5.34 9.77 -12.21
CA ARG A 230 -4.60 9.08 -13.28
C ARG A 230 -5.46 8.86 -14.50
N ASP A 231 -6.65 8.31 -14.29
CA ASP A 231 -7.65 8.04 -15.31
C ASP A 231 -8.14 9.33 -15.94
N ALA A 232 -8.41 10.35 -15.12
CA ALA A 232 -8.82 11.68 -15.60
C ALA A 232 -7.78 12.29 -16.54
N ARG A 233 -6.50 12.22 -16.16
CA ARG A 233 -5.38 12.71 -16.95
C ARG A 233 -5.23 11.92 -18.25
N ALA A 234 -5.30 10.59 -18.19
CA ALA A 234 -5.15 9.73 -19.37
C ALA A 234 -6.32 9.90 -20.37
N CYS A 235 -7.53 10.13 -19.86
CA CYS A 235 -8.70 10.45 -20.67
C CYS A 235 -8.75 11.93 -21.10
N ASN A 236 -7.88 12.78 -20.57
CA ASN A 236 -7.87 14.24 -20.77
C ASN A 236 -9.24 14.88 -20.52
N VAL A 237 -9.83 14.60 -19.36
CA VAL A 237 -11.13 15.14 -18.92
C VAL A 237 -10.97 16.16 -17.79
N PRO A 238 -11.87 17.16 -17.69
CA PRO A 238 -11.73 18.23 -16.70
C PRO A 238 -12.20 17.85 -15.28
N TYR A 239 -12.86 16.69 -15.13
CA TYR A 239 -13.28 16.11 -13.86
C TYR A 239 -12.34 14.99 -13.42
N GLY A 240 -12.52 14.45 -12.22
CA GLY A 240 -11.66 13.41 -11.66
C GLY A 240 -10.42 13.94 -10.92
N GLY A 241 -10.25 15.26 -10.84
CA GLY A 241 -9.19 15.90 -10.05
C GLY A 241 -9.45 15.82 -8.54
N VAL A 242 -8.42 15.47 -7.77
CA VAL A 242 -8.47 15.37 -6.31
C VAL A 242 -7.28 16.12 -5.70
N ASP A 243 -7.52 16.90 -4.65
CA ASP A 243 -6.46 17.52 -3.84
C ASP A 243 -5.86 16.49 -2.88
N VAL A 244 -5.08 15.57 -3.46
CA VAL A 244 -4.48 14.42 -2.76
C VAL A 244 -3.60 14.90 -1.61
N GLU A 245 -2.77 15.92 -1.84
CA GLU A 245 -1.84 16.44 -0.84
C GLU A 245 -2.53 16.92 0.42
N ARG A 246 -3.54 17.77 0.25
CA ARG A 246 -4.28 18.32 1.39
C ARG A 246 -5.05 17.24 2.12
N LEU A 247 -5.54 16.23 1.41
CA LEU A 247 -6.26 15.11 2.00
C LEU A 247 -5.34 14.21 2.82
N LEU A 248 -4.17 13.81 2.28
CA LEU A 248 -3.15 13.06 3.01
C LEU A 248 -2.67 13.83 4.26
N GLY A 249 -2.38 15.12 4.10
CA GLY A 249 -1.99 16.00 5.21
C GLY A 249 -3.08 16.18 6.27
N SER A 250 -4.34 15.85 5.96
CA SER A 250 -5.47 15.95 6.89
C SER A 250 -5.77 14.66 7.66
N LEU A 251 -5.09 13.55 7.33
CA LEU A 251 -5.27 12.26 8.00
C LEU A 251 -4.82 12.31 9.46
N ARG A 252 -5.55 11.57 10.30
CA ARG A 252 -5.28 11.38 11.72
C ARG A 252 -5.84 10.04 12.18
N ILE A 253 -5.22 9.42 13.18
CA ILE A 253 -5.77 8.28 13.90
C ILE A 253 -6.53 8.79 15.13
N HIS A 254 -7.81 8.48 15.22
CA HIS A 254 -8.64 8.76 16.40
C HIS A 254 -8.75 7.50 17.26
N PRO A 255 -8.52 7.58 18.58
CA PRO A 255 -8.44 6.40 19.45
C PRO A 255 -9.80 5.71 19.63
N ASN A 256 -10.90 6.44 19.46
CA ASN A 256 -12.23 5.92 19.70
C ASN A 256 -13.28 6.60 18.80
N VAL A 257 -13.66 5.94 17.72
CA VAL A 257 -14.84 6.24 16.90
C VAL A 257 -15.74 5.01 16.98
N ASN A 258 -16.90 5.16 17.63
CA ASN A 258 -17.83 4.04 17.88
C ASN A 258 -17.18 2.83 18.58
N GLY A 259 -16.28 3.07 19.54
CA GLY A 259 -15.60 2.02 20.31
C GLY A 259 -14.32 1.49 19.66
N GLN A 260 -13.89 2.02 18.52
CA GLN A 260 -12.74 1.50 17.77
C GLN A 260 -11.75 2.60 17.36
N ARG A 261 -10.47 2.26 17.29
CA ARG A 261 -9.45 3.11 16.69
C ARG A 261 -9.73 3.21 15.19
N ARG A 262 -9.77 4.42 14.62
CA ARG A 262 -10.09 4.65 13.20
C ARG A 262 -9.24 5.75 12.61
N ILE A 263 -8.95 5.63 11.32
CA ILE A 263 -8.39 6.73 10.53
C ILE A 263 -9.52 7.70 10.20
N VAL A 264 -9.28 8.98 10.47
CA VAL A 264 -10.22 10.08 10.30
C VAL A 264 -9.55 11.22 9.53
N VAL A 265 -10.38 12.11 9.00
CA VAL A 265 -9.92 13.37 8.40
C VAL A 265 -10.21 14.52 9.36
N THR A 266 -9.26 15.44 9.48
CA THR A 266 -9.49 16.71 10.19
C THR A 266 -10.44 17.61 9.41
N HIS A 267 -10.97 18.67 10.05
CA HIS A 267 -11.84 19.66 9.39
C HIS A 267 -11.23 20.27 8.11
N LYS A 268 -9.89 20.35 8.03
CA LYS A 268 -9.16 20.86 6.86
C LYS A 268 -9.28 19.94 5.64
N GLY A 269 -9.58 18.66 5.85
CA GLY A 269 -9.74 17.62 4.83
C GLY A 269 -11.15 17.44 4.28
N ILE A 270 -12.16 18.10 4.86
CA ILE A 270 -13.57 17.93 4.44
C ILE A 270 -13.76 18.33 2.97
N SER A 271 -13.23 19.48 2.56
CA SER A 271 -13.36 19.95 1.18
C SER A 271 -12.64 19.03 0.18
N PRO A 272 -11.37 18.62 0.38
CA PRO A 272 -10.72 17.60 -0.45
C PRO A 272 -11.46 16.27 -0.50
N LEU A 273 -12.06 15.84 0.61
CA LEU A 273 -12.87 14.62 0.66
C LEU A 273 -14.13 14.75 -0.22
N HIS A 274 -14.82 15.90 -0.20
CA HIS A 274 -15.94 16.14 -1.12
C HIS A 274 -15.49 16.12 -2.57
N SER A 275 -14.32 16.71 -2.89
CA SER A 275 -13.73 16.64 -4.23
C SER A 275 -13.48 15.20 -4.67
N LEU A 276 -12.97 14.33 -3.78
CA LEU A 276 -12.80 12.90 -4.06
C LEU A 276 -14.13 12.21 -4.41
N LEU A 277 -15.19 12.48 -3.63
CA LEU A 277 -16.51 11.88 -3.87
C LEU A 277 -17.12 12.34 -5.20
N HIS A 278 -17.03 13.64 -5.52
CA HIS A 278 -17.50 14.17 -6.80
C HIS A 278 -16.69 13.65 -7.97
N ALA A 279 -15.36 13.67 -7.87
CA ALA A 279 -14.45 13.11 -8.86
C ALA A 279 -14.81 11.66 -9.18
N ARG A 280 -15.07 10.85 -8.15
CA ARG A 280 -15.52 9.47 -8.32
C ARG A 280 -16.83 9.40 -9.09
N GLN A 281 -17.86 10.13 -8.66
CA GLN A 281 -19.17 10.10 -9.33
C GLN A 281 -19.04 10.49 -10.81
N GLU A 282 -18.36 11.59 -11.10
CA GLU A 282 -18.15 12.08 -12.47
C GLU A 282 -17.39 11.06 -13.34
N MET A 283 -16.36 10.40 -12.80
CA MET A 283 -15.61 9.38 -13.52
C MET A 283 -16.45 8.13 -13.81
N PHE A 284 -17.33 7.71 -12.88
CA PHE A 284 -18.26 6.61 -13.11
C PHE A 284 -19.28 6.95 -14.21
N ASP A 285 -19.93 8.11 -14.10
CA ASP A 285 -20.99 8.52 -15.01
C ASP A 285 -20.47 8.72 -16.45
N ASN A 286 -19.26 9.26 -16.60
CA ASN A 286 -18.75 9.67 -17.90
C ASN A 286 -17.77 8.68 -18.53
N ILE A 287 -16.94 7.99 -17.74
CA ILE A 287 -15.85 7.14 -18.26
C ILE A 287 -16.17 5.66 -18.06
N TYR A 288 -16.31 5.22 -16.81
CA TYR A 288 -16.36 3.79 -16.49
C TYR A 288 -17.65 3.13 -17.00
N TRP A 289 -18.77 3.85 -17.00
CA TRP A 289 -20.06 3.38 -17.53
C TRP A 289 -20.37 3.81 -18.96
N HIS A 290 -19.37 4.32 -19.70
CA HIS A 290 -19.59 4.69 -21.08
C HIS A 290 -20.13 3.50 -21.90
N HIS A 291 -21.32 3.68 -22.47
CA HIS A 291 -22.12 2.63 -23.13
C HIS A 291 -21.33 1.86 -24.20
N THR A 292 -20.48 2.53 -24.98
CA THR A 292 -19.64 1.86 -26.00
C THR A 292 -18.58 0.96 -25.36
N SER A 293 -17.99 1.36 -24.22
CA SER A 293 -17.05 0.51 -23.47
C SER A 293 -17.77 -0.72 -22.94
N ARG A 294 -18.95 -0.53 -22.33
CA ARG A 294 -19.82 -1.62 -21.84
C ARG A 294 -20.22 -2.58 -22.96
N ALA A 295 -20.46 -2.10 -24.18
CA ALA A 295 -20.74 -2.96 -25.33
C ALA A 295 -19.55 -3.89 -25.66
N PHE A 296 -18.32 -3.37 -25.70
CA PHE A 296 -17.13 -4.21 -25.87
C PHE A 296 -16.94 -5.22 -24.74
N GLN A 297 -17.25 -4.82 -23.49
CA GLN A 297 -17.19 -5.71 -22.34
C GLN A 297 -18.16 -6.89 -22.49
N VAL A 298 -19.40 -6.64 -22.89
CA VAL A 298 -20.41 -7.69 -23.13
C VAL A 298 -19.99 -8.62 -24.27
N MET A 299 -19.41 -8.09 -25.36
CA MET A 299 -18.87 -8.92 -26.44
C MET A 299 -17.75 -9.84 -25.96
N LEU A 300 -16.82 -9.33 -25.14
CA LEU A 300 -15.75 -10.14 -24.54
C LEU A 300 -16.32 -11.21 -23.62
N MET A 301 -17.24 -10.86 -22.72
CA MET A 301 -17.89 -11.83 -21.83
C MET A 301 -18.55 -12.95 -22.61
N ARG A 302 -19.26 -12.61 -23.70
CA ARG A 302 -19.89 -13.62 -24.56
C ARG A 302 -18.88 -14.55 -25.21
N ALA A 303 -17.78 -14.00 -25.74
CA ALA A 303 -16.72 -14.80 -26.36
C ALA A 303 -16.04 -15.75 -25.35
N VAL A 304 -15.76 -15.27 -24.12
CA VAL A 304 -15.18 -16.11 -23.06
C VAL A 304 -16.17 -17.19 -22.62
N GLN A 305 -17.43 -16.85 -22.46
CA GLN A 305 -18.48 -17.82 -22.13
C GLN A 305 -18.57 -18.92 -23.19
N GLU A 306 -18.56 -18.58 -24.47
CA GLU A 306 -18.58 -19.55 -25.57
C GLU A 306 -17.35 -20.46 -25.56
N ALA A 307 -16.15 -19.90 -25.31
CA ALA A 307 -14.93 -20.69 -25.17
C ALA A 307 -15.01 -21.69 -24.00
N LEU A 308 -15.50 -21.26 -22.83
CA LEU A 308 -15.66 -22.13 -21.66
C LEU A 308 -16.66 -23.27 -21.91
N LEU A 309 -17.72 -23.02 -22.68
CA LEU A 309 -18.72 -24.03 -23.04
C LEU A 309 -18.21 -25.02 -24.10
N ALA A 310 -17.23 -24.62 -24.92
CA ALA A 310 -16.64 -25.47 -25.95
C ALA A 310 -15.60 -26.46 -25.40
N GLY A 311 -15.02 -26.19 -24.22
CA GLY A 311 -13.93 -26.97 -23.61
C GLY A 311 -12.55 -26.58 -24.12
#